data_AF-A0A7W0USA4-F1
#
_entry.id   AF-A0A7W0USA4-F1
#
_cell.length_a   1.000
_cell.length_b   1.000
_cell.length_c   1.000
_cell.angle_alpha   90.00
_cell.angle_beta   90.00
_cell.angle_gamma   90.00
#
_symmetry.space_group_name_H-M   'P 1'
#
loop_
_entity.id
_entity.type
_entity.pdbx_description
1 polymer ?
#
loop_
_entity_poly.entity_id
_entity_poly.type
_entity_poly.pdbx_seq_one_letter_code
_entity_poly.pdbx_strand_id
1 'polypeptide(L)'
;MRCERGQATIEWVGLVLLASLVLGTLVTAVPVIDGRSFGGFLSHRIFCAIRGHCNTGEASLARAYGEEDAELLRTYAPDVVYEPGERSIPVDFRSCREAACAAAPDDRDLDVHRSEAGLPATVFTRVMRRDGSIYLQYWFYYPDSNSTVARSDELWDLGPRRLGFGGYPGYHRDDWEGYHVRLDRSGQAHVRSTSHGHYQWCKQSSCHDLWGPRTGWTRVSRGSHAGHIPLDRETVPRSGDARLPIGGGLAGRALRGPPTYRYEARLPGLDLRERTSTAEGFVLVPLETIDRSAYRRLDDGISPPWEKRVYENPESDES
;
A
#
# COMPACT_ATOMS: atom_id res chain seq x y z
N MET A 1 -7.62 64.90 12.81
CA MET A 1 -6.81 64.12 13.77
C MET A 1 -7.13 62.64 13.55
N ARG A 2 -6.12 61.84 13.19
CA ARG A 2 -6.26 60.40 12.93
C ARG A 2 -6.38 59.66 14.26
N CYS A 3 -7.38 58.79 14.40
CA CYS A 3 -7.46 57.85 15.51
C CYS A 3 -6.61 56.61 15.16
N GLU A 4 -5.48 56.44 15.82
CA GLU A 4 -4.80 55.15 15.86
C GLU A 4 -5.61 54.21 16.77
N ARG A 5 -6.32 53.26 16.16
CA ARG A 5 -6.84 52.08 16.85
C ARG A 5 -6.23 50.87 16.16
N GLY A 6 -5.22 50.28 16.79
CA GLY A 6 -4.56 49.11 16.21
C GLY A 6 -3.29 48.64 16.92
N GLN A 7 -3.15 48.85 18.23
CA GLN A 7 -2.08 48.18 18.97
C GLN A 7 -2.70 47.01 19.75
N ALA A 8 -2.33 45.79 19.36
CA ALA A 8 -2.65 44.59 20.11
C ALA A 8 -2.11 44.76 21.53
N THR A 9 -2.95 44.54 22.54
CA THR A 9 -2.51 44.66 23.94
C THR A 9 -1.44 43.59 24.23
N ILE A 10 -0.57 43.86 25.20
CA ILE A 10 0.48 42.91 25.63
C ILE A 10 -0.13 41.54 25.99
N GLU A 11 -1.37 41.54 26.47
CA GLU A 11 -2.16 40.35 26.79
C GLU A 11 -2.45 39.50 25.54
N TRP A 12 -2.82 40.13 24.42
CA TRP A 12 -3.04 39.44 23.15
C TRP A 12 -1.74 38.87 22.59
N VAL A 13 -0.64 39.61 22.69
CA VAL A 13 0.68 39.12 22.28
C VAL A 13 1.09 37.92 23.12
N GLY A 14 0.90 37.99 24.45
CA GLY A 14 1.18 36.90 25.38
C GLY A 14 0.34 35.66 25.10
N LEU A 15 -0.96 35.82 24.81
CA LEU A 15 -1.86 34.70 24.50
C LEU A 15 -1.50 34.02 23.18
N VAL A 16 -1.18 34.78 22.14
CA VAL A 16 -0.73 34.24 20.85
C VAL A 16 0.61 33.50 21.01
N LEU A 17 1.54 34.05 21.79
CA LEU A 17 2.81 33.38 22.08
C LEU A 17 2.59 32.06 22.84
N LEU A 18 1.73 32.06 23.86
CA LEU A 18 1.41 30.86 24.64
C LEU A 18 0.77 29.79 23.75
N ALA A 19 -0.21 30.17 22.92
CA ALA A 19 -0.84 29.26 21.97
C ALA A 19 0.18 28.69 20.97
N SER A 20 1.10 29.52 20.47
CA SER A 20 2.15 29.10 19.53
C SER A 20 3.13 28.13 20.18
N LEU A 21 3.52 28.37 21.43
CA LEU A 21 4.38 27.46 22.19
C LEU A 21 3.69 26.13 22.48
N VAL A 22 2.42 26.15 22.91
CA VAL A 22 1.64 24.93 23.16
C VAL A 22 1.50 24.11 21.87
N LEU A 23 1.14 24.75 20.75
CA LEU A 23 1.05 24.09 19.44
C LEU A 23 2.41 23.55 18.99
N GLY A 24 3.49 24.30 19.15
CA GLY A 24 4.85 23.84 18.84
C GLY A 24 5.27 22.64 19.69
N THR A 25 4.93 22.63 20.98
CA THR A 25 5.22 21.51 21.89
C THR A 25 4.41 20.27 21.50
N LEU A 26 3.13 20.45 21.14
CA LEU A 26 2.29 19.37 20.62
C LEU A 26 2.88 18.77 19.34
N VAL A 27 3.37 19.59 18.41
CA VAL A 27 4.05 19.10 17.18
C VAL A 27 5.27 18.23 17.52
N THR A 28 6.04 18.56 18.55
CA THR A 28 7.20 17.73 18.96
C THR A 28 6.82 16.40 19.64
N ALA A 29 5.60 16.28 20.15
CA ALA A 29 5.11 15.07 20.82
C ALA A 29 4.34 14.13 19.88
N VAL A 30 4.02 14.57 18.66
CA VAL A 30 3.33 13.76 17.66
C VAL A 30 4.39 12.94 16.91
N PRO A 31 4.22 11.61 16.76
CA PRO A 31 5.12 10.79 15.95
C PRO A 31 5.22 11.36 14.54
N VAL A 32 6.37 11.23 13.88
CA VAL A 32 6.64 11.77 12.53
C VAL A 32 5.50 11.39 11.58
N ILE A 33 4.66 12.36 11.22
CA ILE A 33 3.59 12.22 10.23
C ILE A 33 4.19 12.56 8.87
N ASP A 34 3.97 11.70 7.87
CA ASP A 34 4.36 11.98 6.49
C ASP A 34 3.62 13.24 5.99
N GLY A 35 4.34 14.34 5.77
CA GLY A 35 3.77 15.59 5.27
C GLY A 35 3.11 15.47 3.89
N ARG A 36 3.43 14.44 3.11
CA ARG A 36 2.78 14.14 1.82
C ARG A 36 1.37 13.63 2.03
N SER A 37 1.21 12.68 2.94
CA SER A 37 -0.10 12.18 3.37
C SER A 37 -0.95 13.31 3.96
N PHE A 38 -0.37 14.21 4.76
CA PHE A 38 -1.13 15.29 5.38
C PHE A 38 -1.51 16.41 4.40
N GLY A 39 -0.62 16.78 3.47
CA GLY A 39 -0.89 17.77 2.43
C GLY A 39 -1.91 17.28 1.40
N GLY A 40 -1.80 16.02 0.97
CA GLY A 40 -2.78 15.32 0.14
C GLY A 40 -4.12 15.20 0.84
N PHE A 41 -4.13 14.72 2.09
CA PHE A 41 -5.31 14.60 2.96
C PHE A 41 -6.06 15.92 3.13
N LEU A 42 -5.36 17.00 3.49
CA LEU A 42 -5.98 18.30 3.72
C LEU A 42 -6.53 18.88 2.41
N SER A 43 -5.77 18.74 1.31
CA SER A 43 -6.21 19.20 -0.02
C SER A 43 -7.42 18.41 -0.50
N HIS A 44 -7.43 17.10 -0.31
CA HIS A 44 -8.55 16.21 -0.66
C HIS A 44 -9.78 16.55 0.19
N ARG A 45 -9.66 16.67 1.51
CA ARG A 45 -10.78 17.04 2.40
C ARG A 45 -11.34 18.41 2.07
N ILE A 46 -10.50 19.41 1.80
CA ILE A 46 -10.92 20.75 1.35
C ILE A 46 -11.64 20.64 0.00
N PHE A 47 -11.07 19.92 -0.97
CA PHE A 47 -11.67 19.75 -2.29
C PHE A 47 -13.01 19.01 -2.23
N CYS A 48 -13.12 17.98 -1.40
CA CYS A 48 -14.34 17.21 -1.16
C CYS A 48 -15.41 18.04 -0.47
N ALA A 49 -15.03 18.84 0.53
CA ALA A 49 -15.95 19.78 1.18
C ALA A 49 -16.47 20.84 0.19
N ILE A 50 -15.63 21.31 -0.75
CA ILE A 50 -16.01 22.32 -1.74
C ILE A 50 -16.85 21.72 -2.88
N ARG A 51 -16.49 20.54 -3.40
CA ARG A 51 -17.13 19.96 -4.58
C ARG A 51 -18.27 19.01 -4.26
N GLY A 52 -18.38 18.45 -3.06
CA GLY A 52 -19.52 17.62 -2.63
C GLY A 52 -19.64 16.23 -3.28
N HIS A 53 -18.66 15.79 -4.10
CA HIS A 53 -18.73 14.56 -4.90
C HIS A 53 -17.89 13.39 -4.35
N CYS A 54 -17.31 13.48 -3.15
CA CYS A 54 -16.47 12.40 -2.59
C CYS A 54 -17.27 11.29 -1.87
N ASN A 55 -18.58 11.47 -1.71
CA ASN A 55 -19.42 10.56 -0.93
C ASN A 55 -19.97 9.38 -1.76
N THR A 56 -19.73 9.33 -3.08
CA THR A 56 -20.32 8.29 -3.94
C THR A 56 -19.73 6.90 -3.67
N GLY A 57 -18.42 6.83 -3.40
CA GLY A 57 -17.75 5.59 -2.97
C GLY A 57 -18.23 5.15 -1.59
N GLU A 58 -18.32 6.07 -0.64
CA GLU A 58 -18.78 5.80 0.73
C GLU A 58 -20.19 5.22 0.77
N ALA A 59 -21.13 5.83 0.04
CA ALA A 59 -22.50 5.32 -0.06
C ALA A 59 -22.55 3.93 -0.72
N SER A 60 -21.63 3.62 -1.63
CA SER A 60 -21.58 2.29 -2.26
C SER A 60 -21.10 1.20 -1.30
N LEU A 61 -20.08 1.50 -0.47
CA LEU A 61 -19.59 0.60 0.57
C LEU A 61 -20.65 0.32 1.62
N ALA A 62 -21.27 1.36 2.16
CA ALA A 62 -22.31 1.22 3.18
C ALA A 62 -23.53 0.43 2.66
N ARG A 63 -23.90 0.62 1.39
CA ARG A 63 -24.97 -0.20 0.76
C ARG A 63 -24.59 -1.67 0.58
N ALA A 64 -23.32 -1.97 0.30
CA ALA A 64 -22.87 -3.33 0.04
C ALA A 64 -22.59 -4.12 1.33
N TYR A 65 -22.02 -3.49 2.34
CA TYR A 65 -21.52 -4.15 3.56
C TYR A 65 -22.15 -3.66 4.86
N GLY A 66 -22.88 -2.54 4.85
CA GLY A 66 -23.31 -1.84 6.05
C GLY A 66 -22.29 -0.78 6.52
N GLU A 67 -22.72 0.13 7.39
CA GLU A 67 -21.92 1.28 7.85
C GLU A 67 -20.67 0.85 8.62
N GLU A 68 -20.77 -0.13 9.52
CA GLU A 68 -19.66 -0.64 10.33
C GLU A 68 -18.53 -1.20 9.46
N ASP A 69 -18.88 -2.11 8.53
CA ASP A 69 -17.90 -2.74 7.65
C ASP A 69 -17.33 -1.74 6.61
N ALA A 70 -18.12 -0.74 6.19
CA ALA A 70 -17.63 0.36 5.36
C ALA A 70 -16.63 1.26 6.10
N GLU A 71 -16.80 1.48 7.40
CA GLU A 71 -15.83 2.18 8.24
C GLU A 71 -14.54 1.36 8.42
N LEU A 72 -14.65 0.03 8.62
CA LEU A 72 -13.50 -0.86 8.68
C LEU A 72 -12.70 -0.82 7.36
N LEU A 73 -13.38 -0.89 6.21
CA LEU A 73 -12.71 -0.81 4.91
C LEU A 73 -11.96 0.51 4.70
N ARG A 74 -12.49 1.64 5.20
CA ARG A 74 -11.79 2.93 5.12
C ARG A 74 -10.62 2.98 6.09
N THR A 75 -10.81 2.50 7.31
CA THR A 75 -9.80 2.54 8.39
C THR A 75 -8.58 1.66 8.10
N TYR A 76 -8.80 0.55 7.40
CA TYR A 76 -7.78 -0.46 7.12
C TYR A 76 -7.37 -0.51 5.65
N ALA A 77 -7.84 0.42 4.82
CA ALA A 77 -7.33 0.57 3.46
C ALA A 77 -5.82 0.82 3.49
N PRO A 78 -5.04 0.13 2.66
CA PRO A 78 -3.60 0.37 2.58
C PRO A 78 -3.32 1.64 1.82
N ASP A 79 -2.30 2.37 2.24
CA ASP A 79 -1.56 3.25 1.36
C ASP A 79 -0.65 2.41 0.44
N VAL A 80 -0.37 2.90 -0.77
CA VAL A 80 0.46 2.22 -1.76
C VAL A 80 1.74 3.01 -2.03
N VAL A 81 2.87 2.31 -2.08
CA VAL A 81 4.17 2.84 -2.52
C VAL A 81 4.58 2.14 -3.80
N TYR A 82 5.06 2.90 -4.79
CA TYR A 82 5.47 2.35 -6.08
C TYR A 82 6.99 2.32 -6.18
N GLU A 83 7.57 1.15 -6.48
CA GLU A 83 9.01 1.08 -6.75
C GLU A 83 9.40 2.04 -7.90
N PRO A 84 10.59 2.67 -7.85
CA PRO A 84 10.96 3.70 -8.81
C PRO A 84 10.84 3.24 -10.27
N GLY A 85 10.19 4.03 -11.13
CA GLY A 85 9.93 3.66 -12.51
C GLY A 85 8.59 2.95 -12.73
N GLU A 86 7.87 2.57 -11.67
CA GLU A 86 6.50 2.09 -11.78
C GLU A 86 5.55 3.27 -12.01
N ARG A 87 4.95 3.33 -13.19
CA ARG A 87 4.08 4.44 -13.60
C ARG A 87 2.61 4.12 -13.41
N SER A 88 2.23 2.87 -13.47
CA SER A 88 0.84 2.44 -13.37
C SER A 88 0.31 2.67 -11.96
N ILE A 89 -0.92 3.16 -11.88
CA ILE A 89 -1.73 3.17 -10.67
C ILE A 89 -2.87 2.16 -10.81
N PRO A 90 -3.43 1.63 -9.71
CA PRO A 90 -4.56 0.71 -9.81
C PRO A 90 -5.79 1.48 -10.32
N VAL A 91 -6.50 0.90 -11.27
CA VAL A 91 -7.64 1.54 -11.94
C VAL A 91 -8.86 0.63 -11.99
N ASP A 92 -10.02 1.19 -12.28
CA ASP A 92 -11.22 0.41 -12.55
C ASP A 92 -11.10 -0.29 -13.91
N PHE A 93 -11.03 -1.62 -13.92
CA PHE A 93 -10.95 -2.43 -15.15
C PHE A 93 -12.10 -2.16 -16.13
N ARG A 94 -13.25 -1.68 -15.64
CA ARG A 94 -14.42 -1.35 -16.47
C ARG A 94 -14.19 -0.07 -17.28
N SER A 95 -13.28 0.78 -16.83
CA SER A 95 -12.95 2.08 -17.44
C SER A 95 -11.61 2.08 -18.17
N CYS A 96 -10.65 1.24 -17.75
CA CYS A 96 -9.31 1.21 -18.31
C CYS A 96 -8.74 -0.20 -18.30
N ARG A 97 -8.23 -0.64 -19.46
CA ARG A 97 -7.55 -1.94 -19.64
C ARG A 97 -6.32 -1.81 -20.54
N GLU A 98 -5.75 -0.60 -20.61
CA GLU A 98 -4.52 -0.32 -21.33
C GLU A 98 -3.56 0.45 -20.42
N ALA A 99 -2.26 0.15 -20.47
CA ALA A 99 -1.27 0.80 -19.61
C ALA A 99 -1.30 2.34 -19.71
N ALA A 100 -1.55 2.87 -20.91
CA ALA A 100 -1.58 4.32 -21.14
C ALA A 100 -2.63 5.06 -20.30
N CYS A 101 -3.80 4.45 -20.03
CA CYS A 101 -4.83 5.09 -19.21
C CYS A 101 -4.60 4.93 -17.70
N ALA A 102 -3.76 3.98 -17.29
CA ALA A 102 -3.35 3.78 -15.90
C ALA A 102 -2.04 4.49 -15.55
N ALA A 103 -1.30 5.00 -16.53
CA ALA A 103 -0.03 5.69 -16.31
C ALA A 103 -0.21 7.00 -15.54
N ALA A 104 0.68 7.24 -14.60
CA ALA A 104 0.80 8.48 -13.85
C ALA A 104 2.26 9.01 -13.86
N PRO A 105 2.49 10.26 -13.43
CA PRO A 105 3.85 10.79 -13.32
C PRO A 105 4.72 9.94 -12.38
N ASP A 106 6.00 9.73 -12.74
CA ASP A 106 7.00 9.00 -11.95
C ASP A 106 7.82 9.93 -11.05
N ASP A 107 7.16 10.92 -10.45
CA ASP A 107 7.80 11.80 -9.48
C ASP A 107 7.69 11.16 -8.08
N ARG A 108 8.86 10.92 -7.49
CA ARG A 108 9.03 10.22 -6.21
C ARG A 108 8.53 11.01 -5.01
N ASP A 109 8.23 12.28 -5.19
CA ASP A 109 7.74 13.14 -4.12
C ASP A 109 6.22 13.38 -4.20
N LEU A 110 5.53 12.77 -5.19
CA LEU A 110 4.09 12.89 -5.37
C LEU A 110 3.28 11.83 -4.62
N ASP A 111 2.13 12.29 -4.11
CA ASP A 111 0.99 11.47 -3.73
C ASP A 111 -0.06 11.53 -4.85
N VAL A 112 -0.20 10.44 -5.58
CA VAL A 112 -0.91 10.38 -6.87
C VAL A 112 -2.22 9.63 -6.73
N HIS A 113 -3.32 10.32 -7.03
CA HIS A 113 -4.67 9.73 -6.97
C HIS A 113 -5.36 9.63 -8.32
N ARG A 114 -4.68 10.06 -9.38
CA ARG A 114 -5.19 10.07 -10.75
C ARG A 114 -4.11 9.74 -11.76
N SER A 115 -4.51 9.04 -12.80
CA SER A 115 -3.66 8.83 -13.97
C SER A 115 -3.54 10.12 -14.79
N GLU A 116 -2.59 10.15 -15.72
CA GLU A 116 -2.45 11.23 -16.71
C GLU A 116 -3.70 11.34 -17.61
N ALA A 117 -4.44 10.24 -17.78
CA ALA A 117 -5.75 10.21 -18.45
C ALA A 117 -6.90 10.71 -17.55
N GLY A 118 -6.62 11.10 -16.31
CA GLY A 118 -7.60 11.64 -15.35
C GLY A 118 -8.43 10.59 -14.61
N LEU A 119 -8.15 9.30 -14.80
CA LEU A 119 -8.86 8.22 -14.10
C LEU A 119 -8.45 8.16 -12.63
N PRO A 120 -9.39 7.94 -11.70
CA PRO A 120 -9.06 7.84 -10.29
C PRO A 120 -8.35 6.53 -9.98
N ALA A 121 -7.42 6.57 -9.03
CA ALA A 121 -6.88 5.39 -8.40
C ALA A 121 -8.03 4.61 -7.74
N THR A 122 -8.17 3.33 -8.06
CA THR A 122 -9.35 2.52 -7.69
C THR A 122 -8.92 1.22 -7.04
N VAL A 123 -9.61 0.83 -5.96
CA VAL A 123 -9.37 -0.41 -5.23
C VAL A 123 -10.67 -1.15 -5.05
N PHE A 124 -10.68 -2.42 -5.41
CA PHE A 124 -11.84 -3.28 -5.26
C PHE A 124 -11.83 -3.96 -3.91
N THR A 125 -12.93 -3.89 -3.18
CA THR A 125 -13.00 -4.33 -1.78
C THR A 125 -13.87 -5.55 -1.61
N ARG A 126 -13.62 -6.32 -0.54
CA ARG A 126 -14.52 -7.36 -0.04
C ARG A 126 -14.35 -7.51 1.46
N VAL A 127 -15.45 -7.82 2.15
CA VAL A 127 -15.47 -8.15 3.58
C VAL A 127 -15.92 -9.59 3.76
N MET A 128 -15.23 -10.32 4.63
CA MET A 128 -15.61 -11.68 5.02
C MET A 128 -15.49 -11.85 6.53
N ARG A 129 -16.39 -12.63 7.13
CA ARG A 129 -16.34 -12.98 8.54
C ARG A 129 -16.24 -14.50 8.67
N ARG A 130 -15.22 -14.99 9.38
CA ARG A 130 -14.98 -16.42 9.53
C ARG A 130 -14.25 -16.71 10.83
N ASP A 131 -14.74 -17.71 11.58
CA ASP A 131 -14.14 -18.19 12.83
C ASP A 131 -13.90 -17.08 13.89
N GLY A 132 -14.74 -16.04 13.87
CA GLY A 132 -14.64 -14.88 14.76
C GLY A 132 -13.63 -13.82 14.33
N SER A 133 -12.99 -13.99 13.17
CA SER A 133 -12.13 -12.99 12.53
C SER A 133 -12.87 -12.26 11.41
N ILE A 134 -12.45 -11.03 11.14
CA ILE A 134 -12.89 -10.23 9.99
C ILE A 134 -11.74 -10.17 8.99
N TYR A 135 -12.04 -10.40 7.72
CA TYR A 135 -11.09 -10.30 6.63
C TYR A 135 -11.52 -9.20 5.68
N LEU A 136 -10.61 -8.27 5.42
CA LEU A 136 -10.80 -7.18 4.48
C LEU A 136 -9.84 -7.45 3.32
N GLN A 137 -10.39 -7.59 2.12
CA GLN A 137 -9.60 -7.79 0.91
C GLN A 137 -9.63 -6.52 0.07
N TYR A 138 -8.46 -6.06 -0.35
CA TYR A 138 -8.27 -4.94 -1.25
C TYR A 138 -7.57 -5.46 -2.49
N TRP A 139 -8.19 -5.29 -3.65
CA TRP A 139 -7.73 -5.79 -4.94
C TRP A 139 -7.42 -4.63 -5.87
N PHE A 140 -6.23 -4.67 -6.44
CA PHE A 140 -5.67 -3.70 -7.35
C PHE A 140 -5.66 -4.30 -8.75
N TYR A 141 -6.28 -3.60 -9.69
CA TYR A 141 -6.19 -3.97 -11.10
C TYR A 141 -5.21 -3.07 -11.82
N TYR A 142 -4.21 -3.68 -12.46
CA TYR A 142 -3.33 -3.03 -13.43
C TYR A 142 -3.61 -3.61 -14.82
N PRO A 143 -3.63 -2.78 -15.88
CA PRO A 143 -3.91 -3.25 -17.24
C PRO A 143 -2.95 -4.30 -17.80
N ASP A 144 -1.71 -4.30 -17.31
CA ASP A 144 -0.68 -5.25 -17.69
C ASP A 144 0.30 -5.48 -16.54
N SER A 145 1.18 -6.43 -16.74
CA SER A 145 2.32 -6.71 -15.88
C SER A 145 3.52 -7.01 -16.76
N ASN A 146 4.70 -6.62 -16.31
CA ASN A 146 5.98 -6.97 -16.90
C ASN A 146 6.92 -7.47 -15.80
N SER A 147 6.81 -8.75 -15.48
CA SER A 147 7.73 -9.43 -14.59
C SER A 147 9.12 -9.52 -15.23
N THR A 148 9.95 -8.51 -14.99
CA THR A 148 11.32 -8.53 -15.51
C THR A 148 12.12 -9.60 -14.77
N VAL A 149 12.59 -10.63 -15.49
CA VAL A 149 13.71 -11.41 -14.96
C VAL A 149 14.93 -10.49 -15.04
N ALA A 150 15.39 -9.99 -13.90
CA ALA A 150 16.66 -9.26 -13.73
C ALA A 150 16.85 -8.01 -14.63
N ARG A 151 15.85 -7.12 -14.73
CA ARG A 151 15.95 -5.88 -15.57
C ARG A 151 16.31 -6.16 -17.04
N SER A 152 15.91 -7.32 -17.55
CA SER A 152 16.21 -7.70 -18.93
C SER A 152 15.31 -7.00 -19.95
N ASP A 153 14.32 -6.21 -19.53
CA ASP A 153 13.47 -5.37 -20.38
C ASP A 153 14.28 -4.49 -21.34
N GLU A 154 15.29 -3.76 -20.82
CA GLU A 154 16.19 -2.92 -21.62
C GLU A 154 17.05 -3.73 -22.61
N LEU A 155 17.44 -4.96 -22.25
CA LEU A 155 18.25 -5.86 -23.08
C LEU A 155 17.40 -6.54 -24.17
N TRP A 156 16.15 -6.91 -23.87
CA TRP A 156 15.23 -7.53 -24.82
C TRP A 156 14.71 -6.52 -25.86
N ASP A 157 14.56 -5.24 -25.52
CA ASP A 157 14.25 -4.20 -26.52
C ASP A 157 15.42 -3.91 -27.49
N LEU A 158 16.67 -4.23 -27.11
CA LEU A 158 17.86 -4.09 -27.96
C LEU A 158 18.10 -5.28 -28.91
N GLY A 159 17.44 -6.42 -28.71
CA GLY A 159 17.50 -7.55 -29.64
C GLY A 159 16.80 -8.76 -29.06
N PRO A 160 15.58 -9.08 -29.50
CA PRO A 160 15.32 -9.98 -30.62
C PRO A 160 13.97 -9.74 -31.32
N ARG A 161 13.39 -8.53 -31.23
CA ARG A 161 12.24 -8.14 -32.10
C ARG A 161 12.53 -8.36 -33.60
N ARG A 162 13.82 -8.43 -33.98
CA ARG A 162 14.29 -8.77 -35.34
C ARG A 162 14.20 -10.26 -35.72
N LEU A 163 13.92 -11.17 -34.79
CA LEU A 163 13.98 -12.64 -35.02
C LEU A 163 12.63 -13.36 -34.90
N GLY A 164 11.51 -12.64 -34.75
CA GLY A 164 10.16 -13.23 -34.86
C GLY A 164 9.73 -14.17 -33.72
N PHE A 165 10.44 -14.15 -32.59
CA PHE A 165 9.97 -14.81 -31.36
C PHE A 165 8.90 -13.95 -30.68
N GLY A 166 7.84 -14.59 -30.15
CA GLY A 166 6.67 -13.96 -29.52
C GLY A 166 6.97 -13.07 -28.32
N GLY A 167 5.92 -12.50 -27.71
CA GLY A 167 6.00 -11.52 -26.62
C GLY A 167 6.94 -11.89 -25.47
N TYR A 168 7.43 -10.87 -24.76
CA TYR A 168 8.41 -11.00 -23.67
C TYR A 168 7.93 -12.01 -22.59
N PRO A 169 8.76 -12.98 -22.15
CA PRO A 169 8.36 -14.11 -21.28
C PRO A 169 7.99 -13.75 -19.82
N GLY A 170 7.70 -12.48 -19.54
CA GLY A 170 7.15 -12.01 -18.26
C GLY A 170 6.06 -10.94 -18.44
N TYR A 171 5.65 -10.66 -19.68
CA TYR A 171 4.56 -9.74 -19.97
C TYR A 171 3.24 -10.48 -20.07
N HIS A 172 2.22 -9.97 -19.40
CA HIS A 172 0.84 -10.39 -19.61
C HIS A 172 -0.10 -9.19 -19.52
N ARG A 173 -1.28 -9.35 -20.13
CA ARG A 173 -2.40 -8.40 -19.97
C ARG A 173 -3.22 -8.82 -18.77
N ASP A 174 -3.90 -7.85 -18.17
CA ASP A 174 -4.49 -7.97 -16.84
C ASP A 174 -3.46 -8.29 -15.76
N ASP A 175 -3.59 -7.61 -14.64
CA ASP A 175 -2.87 -7.97 -13.44
C ASP A 175 -3.76 -7.66 -12.24
N TRP A 176 -3.96 -8.66 -11.39
CA TRP A 176 -4.80 -8.57 -10.21
C TRP A 176 -3.97 -8.90 -8.98
N GLU A 177 -3.61 -7.84 -8.27
CA GLU A 177 -2.84 -7.93 -7.03
C GLU A 177 -3.73 -7.61 -5.83
N GLY A 178 -3.37 -8.09 -4.65
CA GLY A 178 -4.18 -8.02 -3.45
C GLY A 178 -3.37 -7.60 -2.23
N TYR A 179 -4.03 -6.85 -1.34
CA TYR A 179 -3.59 -6.59 0.03
C TYR A 179 -4.71 -7.01 0.96
N HIS A 180 -4.43 -7.95 1.86
CA HIS A 180 -5.45 -8.52 2.73
C HIS A 180 -5.14 -8.16 4.18
N VAL A 181 -6.19 -7.85 4.93
CA VAL A 181 -6.16 -7.57 6.36
C VAL A 181 -6.99 -8.63 7.07
N ARG A 182 -6.45 -9.19 8.14
CA ARG A 182 -7.17 -10.04 9.10
C ARG A 182 -7.23 -9.31 10.43
N LEU A 183 -8.44 -9.00 10.88
CA LEU A 183 -8.73 -8.59 12.25
C LEU A 183 -9.09 -9.84 13.05
N ASP A 184 -8.25 -10.19 14.01
CA ASP A 184 -8.53 -11.32 14.88
C ASP A 184 -9.60 -10.98 15.95
N ARG A 185 -9.92 -11.95 16.80
CA ARG A 185 -10.92 -11.79 17.87
C ARG A 185 -10.54 -10.73 18.92
N SER A 186 -9.26 -10.37 19.03
CA SER A 186 -8.78 -9.32 19.92
C SER A 186 -8.83 -7.92 19.28
N GLY A 187 -9.14 -7.85 17.98
CA GLY A 187 -9.07 -6.63 17.19
C GLY A 187 -7.67 -6.33 16.65
N GLN A 188 -6.71 -7.25 16.84
CA GLN A 188 -5.37 -7.09 16.28
C GLN A 188 -5.41 -7.31 14.77
N ALA A 189 -4.77 -6.40 14.03
CA ALA A 189 -4.70 -6.44 12.58
C ALA A 189 -3.40 -7.06 12.08
N HIS A 190 -3.53 -8.06 11.20
CA HIS A 190 -2.44 -8.68 10.48
C HIS A 190 -2.64 -8.53 8.97
N VAL A 191 -1.56 -8.50 8.21
CA VAL A 191 -1.63 -8.22 6.78
C VAL A 191 -0.75 -9.13 5.94
N ARG A 192 -1.09 -9.24 4.67
CA ARG A 192 -0.29 -9.90 3.63
C ARG A 192 -0.63 -9.33 2.26
N SER A 193 0.27 -9.48 1.30
CA SER A 193 0.06 -9.05 -0.08
C SER A 193 0.36 -10.17 -1.05
N THR A 194 -0.30 -10.15 -2.20
CA THR A 194 -0.05 -11.11 -3.27
C THR A 194 1.32 -10.86 -3.89
N SER A 195 1.95 -11.93 -4.34
CA SER A 195 3.23 -11.88 -5.05
C SER A 195 3.36 -13.15 -5.88
N HIS A 196 3.24 -13.06 -7.20
CA HIS A 196 3.51 -14.19 -8.11
C HIS A 196 2.75 -15.50 -7.80
N GLY A 197 1.48 -15.43 -7.39
CA GLY A 197 0.64 -16.60 -7.14
C GLY A 197 0.55 -17.05 -5.67
N HIS A 198 1.24 -16.35 -4.77
CA HIS A 198 1.22 -16.60 -3.34
C HIS A 198 1.04 -15.34 -2.50
N TYR A 199 1.06 -15.47 -1.17
CA TYR A 199 1.06 -14.34 -0.25
C TYR A 199 2.40 -14.15 0.44
N GLN A 200 2.74 -12.90 0.74
CA GLN A 200 3.88 -12.58 1.59
C GLN A 200 3.65 -11.26 2.30
N TRP A 201 4.26 -11.12 3.47
CA TRP A 201 4.32 -9.83 4.16
C TRP A 201 5.72 -9.21 4.16
N CYS A 202 6.76 -9.97 3.77
CA CYS A 202 8.13 -9.46 3.64
C CYS A 202 8.81 -10.07 2.40
N LYS A 203 9.95 -9.51 1.96
CA LYS A 203 10.68 -10.01 0.77
C LYS A 203 11.38 -11.36 0.96
N GLN A 204 11.49 -11.85 2.19
CA GLN A 204 12.18 -13.12 2.47
C GLN A 204 11.23 -14.31 2.34
N SER A 205 11.74 -15.43 1.81
CA SER A 205 10.97 -16.67 1.67
C SER A 205 10.42 -17.22 2.99
N SER A 206 11.03 -16.86 4.13
CA SER A 206 10.52 -17.21 5.46
C SER A 206 9.19 -16.54 5.81
N CYS A 207 8.77 -15.52 5.05
CA CYS A 207 7.49 -14.83 5.22
C CYS A 207 6.41 -15.28 4.23
N HIS A 208 6.77 -16.23 3.36
CA HIS A 208 5.87 -16.80 2.36
C HIS A 208 4.67 -17.45 3.06
N ASP A 209 3.47 -17.11 2.60
CA ASP A 209 2.19 -17.64 3.08
C ASP A 209 1.91 -17.37 4.56
N LEU A 210 2.55 -16.33 5.11
CA LEU A 210 2.34 -15.90 6.48
C LEU A 210 1.57 -14.57 6.55
N TRP A 211 0.88 -14.37 7.66
CA TRP A 211 0.34 -13.08 8.07
C TRP A 211 1.40 -12.30 8.85
N GLY A 212 1.60 -11.03 8.50
CA GLY A 212 2.59 -10.14 9.12
C GLY A 212 1.99 -8.97 9.89
N PRO A 213 2.85 -8.13 10.50
CA PRO A 213 2.41 -6.91 11.16
C PRO A 213 1.89 -5.88 10.14
N ARG A 214 0.82 -5.17 10.51
CA ARG A 214 0.30 -4.03 9.74
C ARG A 214 1.18 -2.79 9.91
N THR A 215 1.57 -2.17 8.80
CA THR A 215 2.23 -0.85 8.79
C THR A 215 1.34 0.27 8.24
N GLY A 216 0.20 -0.08 7.63
CA GLY A 216 -0.62 0.84 6.83
C GLY A 216 -0.22 0.89 5.36
N TRP A 217 0.95 0.36 4.99
CA TRP A 217 1.49 0.47 3.64
C TRP A 217 1.63 -0.89 2.94
N THR A 218 1.49 -0.86 1.62
CA THR A 218 1.98 -1.92 0.71
C THR A 218 2.87 -1.32 -0.35
N ARG A 219 3.90 -2.06 -0.77
CA ARG A 219 4.86 -1.63 -1.80
C ARG A 219 4.72 -2.52 -3.02
N VAL A 220 4.46 -1.89 -4.15
CA VAL A 220 4.23 -2.50 -5.46
C VAL A 220 5.54 -2.54 -6.23
N SER A 221 5.94 -3.75 -6.62
CA SER A 221 7.19 -3.97 -7.38
C SER A 221 7.06 -3.48 -8.81
N ARG A 222 8.13 -2.87 -9.34
CA ARG A 222 8.11 -2.31 -10.70
C ARG A 222 7.85 -3.39 -11.75
N GLY A 223 6.86 -3.16 -12.60
CA GLY A 223 6.49 -4.03 -13.71
C GLY A 223 5.65 -5.23 -13.27
N SER A 224 6.10 -6.01 -12.28
CA SER A 224 5.39 -7.22 -11.87
C SER A 224 4.17 -6.98 -10.97
N HIS A 225 4.04 -5.77 -10.43
CA HIS A 225 3.08 -5.35 -9.41
C HIS A 225 3.02 -6.14 -8.09
N ALA A 226 3.81 -7.23 -7.97
CA ALA A 226 3.94 -8.03 -6.77
C ALA A 226 4.11 -7.17 -5.50
N GLY A 227 3.22 -7.41 -4.54
CA GLY A 227 3.13 -6.68 -3.29
C GLY A 227 4.04 -7.23 -2.19
N HIS A 228 4.46 -6.33 -1.29
CA HIS A 228 5.07 -6.67 -0.01
C HIS A 228 4.91 -5.51 0.97
N ILE A 229 4.97 -5.79 2.27
CA ILE A 229 4.95 -4.74 3.29
C ILE A 229 6.35 -4.12 3.37
N PRO A 230 6.49 -2.79 3.29
CA PRO A 230 7.79 -2.12 3.38
C PRO A 230 8.32 -2.19 4.82
N LEU A 231 9.11 -3.22 5.10
CA LEU A 231 9.73 -3.49 6.40
C LEU A 231 11.23 -3.70 6.23
N ASP A 232 12.02 -3.09 7.11
CA ASP A 232 13.43 -3.42 7.27
C ASP A 232 13.61 -4.52 8.30
N ARG A 233 14.53 -5.44 8.00
CA ARG A 233 14.86 -6.57 8.87
C ARG A 233 16.16 -6.26 9.61
N GLU A 234 16.05 -5.99 10.90
CA GLU A 234 17.19 -5.82 11.79
C GLU A 234 17.52 -7.15 12.49
N THR A 235 18.81 -7.47 12.60
CA THR A 235 19.25 -8.62 13.42
C THR A 235 19.41 -8.15 14.86
N VAL A 236 18.60 -8.70 15.77
CA VAL A 236 18.69 -8.36 17.19
C VAL A 236 19.86 -9.12 17.81
N PRO A 237 20.87 -8.43 18.38
CA PRO A 237 21.94 -9.08 19.12
C PRO A 237 21.35 -9.86 20.30
N ARG A 238 21.78 -11.11 20.51
CA ARG A 238 21.31 -11.87 21.68
C ARG A 238 21.89 -11.23 22.95
N SER A 239 21.08 -11.16 24.00
CA SER A 239 21.58 -10.87 25.35
C SER A 239 22.64 -11.92 25.72
N GLY A 240 23.92 -11.53 25.67
CA GLY A 240 25.06 -12.43 25.87
C GLY A 240 26.14 -12.37 24.78
N ASP A 241 25.89 -11.72 23.63
CA ASP A 241 26.88 -11.50 22.56
C ASP A 241 27.86 -10.34 22.87
N ALA A 242 27.95 -9.91 24.13
CA ALA A 242 29.03 -9.05 24.59
C ALA A 242 30.35 -9.79 24.36
N ARG A 243 31.13 -9.32 23.38
CA ARG A 243 32.47 -9.84 23.07
C ARG A 243 33.31 -9.78 24.34
N LEU A 244 33.44 -10.89 25.06
CA LEU A 244 34.49 -11.05 26.04
C LEU A 244 35.83 -10.98 25.27
N PRO A 245 36.80 -10.15 25.71
CA PRO A 245 38.10 -10.09 25.07
C PRO A 245 38.76 -11.48 25.15
N ILE A 246 39.20 -11.95 23.99
CA ILE A 246 39.72 -13.30 23.76
C ILE A 246 40.96 -13.51 24.61
N GLY A 247 40.82 -14.33 25.66
CA GLY A 247 41.92 -14.91 26.42
C GLY A 247 41.79 -16.43 26.40
N GLY A 248 42.44 -17.06 25.43
CA GLY A 248 42.95 -18.44 25.48
C GLY A 248 41.95 -19.59 25.60
N GLY A 249 42.04 -20.54 24.66
CA GLY A 249 41.69 -21.94 24.95
C GLY A 249 40.61 -22.54 24.04
N LEU A 250 40.99 -23.63 23.41
CA LEU A 250 40.14 -24.54 22.65
C LEU A 250 38.96 -25.06 23.50
N ALA A 251 37.71 -24.68 23.22
CA ALA A 251 36.51 -25.51 23.45
C ALA A 251 35.21 -24.78 23.03
N GLY A 252 34.34 -25.51 22.34
CA GLY A 252 32.92 -25.17 22.18
C GLY A 252 32.57 -24.43 20.90
N ARG A 253 32.31 -25.17 19.81
CA ARG A 253 31.38 -24.70 18.77
C ARG A 253 30.01 -24.58 19.45
N ALA A 254 29.75 -23.45 20.10
CA ALA A 254 28.40 -23.10 20.50
C ALA A 254 27.57 -23.13 19.22
N LEU A 255 26.62 -24.06 19.14
CA LEU A 255 25.61 -24.08 18.10
C LEU A 255 24.86 -22.76 18.22
N ARG A 256 25.31 -21.74 17.47
CA ARG A 256 24.62 -20.46 17.37
C ARG A 256 23.25 -20.78 16.80
N GLY A 257 22.24 -20.75 17.67
CA GLY A 257 20.85 -20.84 17.25
C GLY A 257 20.56 -19.77 16.19
N PRO A 258 19.52 -19.95 15.36
CA PRO A 258 19.21 -19.01 14.30
C PRO A 258 19.07 -17.58 14.85
N PRO A 259 19.55 -16.56 14.13
CA PRO A 259 19.44 -15.16 14.53
C PRO A 259 17.97 -14.77 14.78
N THR A 260 17.75 -13.93 15.78
CA THR A 260 16.46 -13.29 16.04
C THR A 260 16.36 -12.02 15.21
N TYR A 261 15.22 -11.81 14.55
CA TYR A 261 14.99 -10.64 13.71
C TYR A 261 13.91 -9.75 14.32
N ARG A 262 14.12 -8.44 14.19
CA ARG A 262 13.09 -7.42 14.40
C ARG A 262 12.75 -6.81 13.05
N TYR A 263 11.48 -6.51 12.85
CA TYR A 263 11.00 -5.84 11.64
C TYR A 263 10.56 -4.42 12.01
N GLU A 264 11.08 -3.44 11.29
CA GLU A 264 10.74 -2.02 11.48
C GLU A 264 10.06 -1.50 10.20
N ALA A 265 8.97 -0.75 10.38
CA ALA A 265 8.23 -0.15 9.27
C ALA A 265 9.09 0.89 8.56
N ARG A 266 9.18 0.79 7.24
CA ARG A 266 9.70 1.87 6.42
C ARG A 266 8.55 2.77 5.99
N LEU A 267 8.67 4.04 6.30
CA LEU A 267 7.65 5.04 6.00
C LEU A 267 8.03 5.84 4.74
N PRO A 268 7.14 5.98 3.77
CA PRO A 268 7.32 6.92 2.66
C PRO A 268 7.58 8.34 3.13
N GLY A 269 8.39 9.07 2.36
CA GLY A 269 8.84 10.41 2.71
C GLY A 269 9.89 10.48 3.82
N LEU A 270 10.02 9.45 4.66
CA LEU A 270 11.05 9.32 5.70
C LEU A 270 12.17 8.37 5.23
N ASP A 271 11.81 7.10 5.01
CA ASP A 271 12.73 6.02 4.68
C ASP A 271 12.71 5.69 3.19
N LEU A 272 11.57 5.90 2.51
CA LEU A 272 11.37 5.63 1.08
C LEU A 272 11.18 6.94 0.30
N ARG A 273 12.04 7.17 -0.70
CA ARG A 273 11.83 8.21 -1.72
C ARG A 273 11.18 7.60 -2.94
N GLU A 274 9.90 7.32 -2.78
CA GLU A 274 9.07 6.63 -3.75
C GLU A 274 7.71 7.31 -3.82
N ARG A 275 7.13 7.28 -5.01
CA ARG A 275 5.79 7.81 -5.27
C ARG A 275 4.78 7.02 -4.45
N THR A 276 3.73 7.69 -3.98
CA THR A 276 2.67 7.06 -3.19
C THR A 276 1.28 7.27 -3.77
N SER A 277 0.33 6.46 -3.33
CA SER A 277 -1.11 6.73 -3.36
C SER A 277 -1.64 6.46 -1.96
N THR A 278 -2.00 7.51 -1.23
CA THR A 278 -2.65 7.38 0.08
C THR A 278 -4.07 6.83 -0.02
N ALA A 279 -4.48 6.11 1.03
CA ALA A 279 -5.74 5.39 1.11
C ALA A 279 -6.96 6.30 0.91
N GLU A 280 -6.88 7.55 1.37
CA GLU A 280 -7.97 8.52 1.30
C GLU A 280 -8.30 8.98 -0.11
N GLY A 281 -7.35 8.87 -1.05
CA GLY A 281 -7.61 9.25 -2.44
C GLY A 281 -8.10 8.10 -3.32
N PHE A 282 -8.15 6.86 -2.80
CA PHE A 282 -8.71 5.74 -3.55
C PHE A 282 -10.23 5.80 -3.66
N VAL A 283 -10.72 5.44 -4.84
CA VAL A 283 -12.11 5.04 -5.02
C VAL A 283 -12.24 3.57 -4.62
N LEU A 284 -12.90 3.32 -3.49
CA LEU A 284 -13.17 1.97 -3.01
C LEU A 284 -14.47 1.43 -3.66
N VAL A 285 -14.38 0.28 -4.33
CA VAL A 285 -15.48 -0.33 -5.08
C VAL A 285 -15.82 -1.71 -4.51
N PRO A 286 -17.03 -1.94 -3.98
CA PRO A 286 -17.43 -3.27 -3.50
C PRO A 286 -17.46 -4.30 -4.63
N LEU A 287 -16.74 -5.42 -4.49
CA LEU A 287 -16.74 -6.52 -5.47
C LEU A 287 -18.14 -7.14 -5.64
N GLU A 288 -18.98 -7.10 -4.61
CA GLU A 288 -20.37 -7.56 -4.61
C GLU A 288 -21.27 -6.77 -5.54
N THR A 289 -20.88 -5.54 -5.91
CA THR A 289 -21.66 -4.68 -6.81
C THR A 289 -21.27 -4.82 -8.28
N ILE A 290 -20.25 -5.62 -8.58
CA ILE A 290 -19.75 -5.80 -9.93
C ILE A 290 -20.51 -6.92 -10.64
N ASP A 291 -20.96 -6.65 -11.85
CA ASP A 291 -21.37 -7.70 -12.78
C ASP A 291 -20.14 -8.47 -13.26
N ARG A 292 -19.86 -9.59 -12.61
CA ARG A 292 -18.71 -10.46 -12.92
C ARG A 292 -18.76 -11.00 -14.34
N SER A 293 -19.95 -11.14 -14.94
CA SER A 293 -20.09 -11.62 -16.32
C SER A 293 -19.61 -10.61 -17.36
N ALA A 294 -19.52 -9.33 -16.98
CA ALA A 294 -18.95 -8.27 -17.82
C ALA A 294 -17.43 -8.33 -17.89
N TYR A 295 -16.75 -9.01 -16.97
CA TYR A 295 -15.30 -9.19 -17.02
C TYR A 295 -14.93 -10.27 -18.04
N ARG A 296 -14.06 -9.91 -18.99
CA ARG A 296 -13.46 -10.85 -19.93
C ARG A 296 -11.96 -10.82 -19.75
N ARG A 297 -11.36 -11.94 -19.35
CA ARG A 297 -9.91 -12.10 -19.25
C ARG A 297 -9.26 -11.70 -20.59
N LEU A 298 -8.22 -10.86 -20.54
CA LEU A 298 -7.36 -10.58 -21.69
C LEU A 298 -6.18 -11.55 -21.75
N ASP A 299 -5.89 -12.21 -20.64
CA ASP A 299 -4.90 -13.27 -20.51
C ASP A 299 -5.47 -14.43 -19.68
N ASP A 300 -5.40 -15.64 -20.23
CA ASP A 300 -5.98 -16.83 -19.59
C ASP A 300 -5.23 -17.23 -18.31
N GLY A 301 -3.96 -16.83 -18.17
CA GLY A 301 -3.14 -17.07 -16.99
C GLY A 301 -3.54 -16.23 -15.78
N ILE A 302 -4.33 -15.18 -15.97
CA ILE A 302 -4.68 -14.21 -14.94
C ILE A 302 -6.12 -14.40 -14.49
N SER A 303 -6.28 -14.76 -13.21
CA SER A 303 -7.59 -14.94 -12.60
C SER A 303 -8.03 -13.64 -11.91
N PRO A 304 -9.27 -13.17 -12.13
CA PRO A 304 -9.83 -12.07 -11.34
C PRO A 304 -10.10 -12.52 -9.89
N PRO A 305 -10.32 -11.57 -8.96
CA PRO A 305 -10.53 -11.85 -7.53
C PRO A 305 -11.51 -12.98 -7.24
N TRP A 306 -12.68 -12.98 -7.87
CA TRP A 306 -13.76 -13.93 -7.61
C TRP A 306 -13.52 -15.34 -8.15
N GLU A 307 -12.41 -15.58 -8.85
CA GLU A 307 -11.99 -16.91 -9.32
C GLU A 307 -10.82 -17.47 -8.52
N LYS A 308 -10.25 -16.68 -7.61
CA LYS A 308 -9.14 -17.09 -6.72
C LYS A 308 -9.71 -17.79 -5.49
N ARG A 309 -9.05 -18.86 -4.99
CA ARG A 309 -9.53 -19.60 -3.81
C ARG A 309 -9.67 -18.73 -2.56
N VAL A 310 -8.80 -17.73 -2.44
CA VAL A 310 -8.83 -16.77 -1.33
C VAL A 310 -10.14 -15.98 -1.24
N TYR A 311 -10.90 -15.88 -2.33
CA TYR A 311 -12.18 -15.18 -2.38
C TYR A 311 -13.25 -15.85 -1.50
N GLU A 312 -13.19 -17.18 -1.38
CA GLU A 312 -14.09 -18.00 -0.58
C GLU A 312 -13.45 -18.46 0.73
N ASN A 313 -12.13 -18.65 0.72
CA ASN A 313 -11.35 -19.03 1.89
C ASN A 313 -10.25 -17.99 2.14
N PRO A 314 -10.45 -16.99 3.01
CA PRO A 314 -9.52 -15.87 3.16
C PRO A 314 -8.19 -16.27 3.81
N GLU A 315 -8.07 -17.51 4.32
CA GLU A 315 -6.85 -18.13 4.82
C GLU A 315 -6.12 -18.98 3.75
N SER A 316 -6.64 -19.05 2.52
CA SER A 316 -5.95 -19.72 1.40
C SER A 316 -4.69 -18.95 1.01
N ASP A 317 -3.64 -19.68 0.65
CA ASP A 317 -2.36 -19.11 0.21
C ASP A 317 -2.24 -19.01 -1.31
N GLU A 318 -3.16 -19.64 -2.03
CA GLU A 318 -3.32 -19.43 -3.47
C GLU A 318 -3.86 -18.03 -3.73
N SER A 319 -3.02 -17.19 -4.34
CA SER A 319 -3.42 -15.87 -4.85
C SER A 319 -3.77 -15.94 -6.31
#